data_AF-A0A251ZYT9-F1
#
_entry.id   AF-A0A251ZYT9-F1
#
_cell.length_a   1.000
_cell.length_b   1.000
_cell.length_c   1.000
_cell.angle_alpha   90.00
_cell.angle_beta   90.00
_cell.angle_gamma   90.00
#
_symmetry.space_group_name_H-M   'P 1'
#
loop_
_entity.id
_entity.type
_entity.pdbx_description
1 polymer ?
#
loop_
_entity_poly.entity_id
_entity_poly.type
_entity_poly.pdbx_seq_one_letter_code
_entity_poly.pdbx_strand_id
1 'polypeptide(L)'
;MTSTSQPTKSQRILDAEKRLEQARNALKDARNAENRQKRKIEDRQKIILGGALLKAAEGDERFSNVIDALLKRLSREQDLKAFQDHGFTTPRPVQTQGEG
;
A
#
# COMPACT_ATOMS: atom_id res chain seq x y z
N MET A 1 36.73 42.51 38.19
CA MET A 1 36.62 41.37 37.26
C MET A 1 35.17 41.23 36.86
N THR A 2 34.84 41.54 35.61
CA THR A 2 33.46 41.63 35.10
C THR A 2 32.90 40.22 34.83
N SER A 3 32.06 39.72 35.75
CA SER A 3 31.27 38.51 35.54
C SER A 3 30.31 38.70 34.37
N THR A 4 30.66 38.10 33.24
CA THR A 4 29.80 38.00 32.07
C THR A 4 28.77 36.92 32.33
N SER A 5 27.57 37.31 32.81
CA SER A 5 26.44 36.39 32.88
C SER A 5 25.91 36.16 31.47
N GLN A 6 26.18 34.97 30.94
CA GLN A 6 25.53 34.47 29.73
C GLN A 6 24.02 34.64 29.84
N PRO A 7 23.30 35.05 28.77
CA PRO A 7 21.85 35.14 28.83
C PRO A 7 21.31 33.72 28.90
N THR A 8 20.82 33.32 30.07
CA THR A 8 19.92 32.18 30.21
C THR A 8 18.78 32.40 29.23
N LYS A 9 18.68 31.57 28.17
CA LYS A 9 17.51 31.57 27.28
C LYS A 9 16.27 31.64 28.17
N SER A 10 15.53 32.74 28.09
CA SER A 10 14.38 32.98 28.95
C SER A 10 13.47 31.75 28.90
N GLN A 11 13.04 31.19 30.04
CA GLN A 11 12.22 29.96 30.09
C GLN A 11 11.02 29.98 29.13
N ARG A 12 10.49 31.18 28.86
CA ARG A 12 9.46 31.44 27.84
C ARG A 12 9.85 31.00 26.43
N ILE A 13 11.11 31.18 26.02
CA ILE A 13 11.64 30.75 24.72
C ILE A 13 11.74 29.23 24.68
N LEU A 14 12.20 28.57 25.76
CA LEU A 14 12.28 27.12 25.83
C LEU A 14 10.90 26.46 25.79
N ASP A 15 9.92 27.03 26.50
CA ASP A 15 8.53 26.57 26.45
C ASP A 15 7.90 26.79 25.07
N ALA A 16 8.23 27.90 24.40
CA ALA A 16 7.79 28.18 23.04
C ALA A 16 8.43 27.22 22.03
N GLU A 17 9.73 26.94 22.12
CA GLU A 17 10.45 25.96 21.30
C GLU A 17 9.83 24.55 21.45
N LYS A 18 9.55 24.13 22.69
CA LYS A 18 8.90 22.85 22.98
C LYS A 18 7.49 22.73 22.38
N ARG A 19 6.68 23.80 22.49
CA ARG A 19 5.34 23.84 21.85
C ARG A 19 5.42 23.77 20.34
N LEU A 20 6.41 24.42 19.74
CA LEU A 20 6.63 24.42 18.29
C LEU A 20 7.04 23.02 17.82
N GLU A 21 7.93 22.34 18.54
CA GLU A 21 8.32 20.96 18.27
C GLU A 21 7.14 19.98 18.40
N GLN A 22 6.32 20.12 19.44
CA GLN A 22 5.09 19.34 19.61
C GLN A 22 4.11 19.56 18.45
N ALA A 23 3.89 20.81 18.03
CA ALA A 23 3.02 21.14 16.90
C ALA A 23 3.55 20.57 15.57
N ARG A 24 4.87 20.59 15.37
CA ARG A 24 5.52 19.97 14.19
C ARG A 24 5.35 18.45 14.18
N ASN A 25 5.52 17.81 15.33
CA ASN A 25 5.31 16.36 15.46
C ASN A 25 3.85 16.00 15.21
N ALA A 26 2.90 16.75 15.77
CA ALA A 26 1.47 16.56 15.50
C ALA A 26 1.12 16.73 14.01
N LEU A 27 1.71 17.72 13.33
CA LEU A 27 1.54 17.91 11.88
C LEU A 27 2.11 16.74 11.08
N LYS A 28 3.29 16.24 11.46
CA LYS A 28 3.92 15.05 10.84
C LYS A 28 3.03 13.82 11.02
N ASP A 29 2.48 13.62 12.21
CA ASP A 29 1.60 12.48 12.51
C ASP A 29 0.29 12.54 11.74
N ALA A 30 -0.31 13.73 11.63
CA ALA A 30 -1.50 13.96 10.81
C ALA A 30 -1.25 13.66 9.33
N ARG A 31 -0.14 14.15 8.75
CA ARG A 31 0.27 13.83 7.37
C ARG A 31 0.51 12.33 7.18
N ASN A 32 1.15 11.69 8.13
CA ASN A 32 1.37 10.25 8.09
C ASN A 32 0.05 9.48 8.18
N ALA A 33 -0.92 9.94 8.97
CA ALA A 33 -2.25 9.35 9.06
C ALA A 33 -3.00 9.45 7.73
N GLU A 34 -2.95 10.61 7.07
CA GLU A 34 -3.57 10.81 5.75
C GLU A 34 -2.94 9.89 4.70
N ASN A 35 -1.60 9.80 4.67
CA ASN A 35 -0.89 8.91 3.75
C ASN A 35 -1.22 7.43 4.01
N ARG A 36 -1.35 7.03 5.29
CA ARG A 36 -1.82 5.68 5.64
C ARG A 36 -3.23 5.43 5.12
N GLN A 37 -4.12 6.41 5.21
CA GLN A 37 -5.48 6.27 4.72
C GLN A 37 -5.54 6.16 3.19
N LYS A 38 -4.74 6.96 2.46
CA LYS A 38 -4.63 6.85 1.00
C LYS A 38 -4.15 5.46 0.58
N ARG A 39 -3.10 4.95 1.22
CA ARG A 39 -2.59 3.59 0.96
C ARG A 39 -3.66 2.52 1.23
N LYS A 40 -4.41 2.63 2.33
CA LYS A 40 -5.53 1.70 2.60
C LYS A 40 -6.58 1.70 1.49
N ILE A 41 -6.91 2.86 0.94
CA ILE A 41 -7.87 2.98 -0.17
C ILE A 41 -7.29 2.36 -1.44
N GLU A 42 -6.04 2.69 -1.78
CA GLU A 42 -5.34 2.14 -2.94
C GLU A 42 -5.21 0.60 -2.86
N ASP A 43 -4.84 0.06 -1.70
CA ASP A 43 -4.75 -1.39 -1.48
C ASP A 43 -6.12 -2.05 -1.63
N ARG A 44 -7.18 -1.42 -1.10
CA ARG A 44 -8.55 -1.91 -1.28
C ARG A 44 -8.99 -1.92 -2.74
N GLN A 45 -8.65 -0.88 -3.51
CA GLN A 45 -8.94 -0.81 -4.94
C GLN A 45 -8.24 -1.94 -5.71
N LYS A 46 -6.97 -2.22 -5.40
CA LYS A 46 -6.21 -3.32 -6.02
C LYS A 46 -6.83 -4.69 -5.70
N ILE A 47 -7.20 -4.92 -4.45
CA ILE A 47 -7.86 -6.17 -4.02
C ILE A 47 -9.19 -6.37 -4.76
N ILE A 48 -10.03 -5.34 -4.81
CA ILE A 48 -11.33 -5.41 -5.50
C ILE A 48 -11.15 -5.67 -6.99
N LEU A 49 -10.25 -4.95 -7.64
CA LEU A 49 -10.00 -5.11 -9.07
C LEU A 49 -9.44 -6.50 -9.39
N GLY A 50 -8.51 -7.01 -8.57
CA GLY A 50 -8.00 -8.37 -8.69
C GLY A 50 -9.09 -9.42 -8.56
N GLY A 51 -9.93 -9.32 -7.52
CA GLY A 51 -11.07 -10.24 -7.33
C GLY A 51 -12.08 -10.18 -8.48
N ALA A 52 -12.38 -8.98 -8.99
CA ALA A 52 -13.26 -8.80 -10.13
C ALA A 52 -12.68 -9.43 -11.42
N LEU A 53 -11.37 -9.29 -11.64
CA LEU A 53 -10.67 -9.87 -12.79
C LEU A 53 -10.68 -11.41 -12.73
N LEU A 54 -10.42 -11.98 -11.56
CA LEU A 54 -10.49 -13.44 -11.36
C LEU A 54 -11.89 -13.97 -11.65
N LYS A 55 -12.93 -13.31 -11.12
CA LYS A 55 -14.31 -13.68 -11.38
C LYS A 55 -14.70 -13.54 -12.87
N ALA A 56 -14.19 -12.52 -13.55
CA ALA A 56 -14.43 -12.35 -14.99
C ALA A 56 -13.78 -13.50 -15.80
N ALA A 57 -12.60 -13.96 -15.39
CA ALA A 57 -11.88 -15.06 -16.04
C ALA A 57 -12.55 -16.43 -15.86
N GLU A 58 -13.42 -16.61 -14.86
CA GLU A 58 -14.26 -17.81 -14.74
C GLU A 58 -15.31 -17.91 -15.86
N GLY A 59 -15.72 -16.79 -16.46
CA GLY A 59 -16.74 -16.77 -17.52
C GLY A 59 -16.19 -16.52 -18.93
N ASP A 60 -15.01 -15.91 -19.05
CA ASP A 60 -14.45 -15.49 -20.33
C ASP A 60 -12.92 -15.65 -20.36
N GLU A 61 -12.46 -16.50 -21.28
CA GLU A 61 -11.06 -16.89 -21.45
C GLU A 61 -10.13 -15.70 -21.77
N ARG A 62 -10.68 -14.60 -22.32
CA ARG A 62 -9.89 -13.39 -22.60
C ARG A 62 -9.25 -12.84 -21.32
N PHE A 63 -9.98 -12.87 -20.20
CA PHE A 63 -9.45 -12.38 -18.92
C PHE A 63 -8.43 -13.36 -18.33
N SER A 64 -8.61 -14.67 -18.51
CA SER A 64 -7.60 -15.68 -18.15
C SER A 64 -6.26 -15.42 -18.86
N ASN A 65 -6.31 -15.15 -20.17
CA ASN A 65 -5.12 -14.85 -20.96
C ASN A 65 -4.41 -13.56 -20.50
N VAL A 66 -5.18 -12.55 -20.07
CA VAL A 66 -4.62 -11.33 -19.47
C VAL A 66 -3.91 -11.64 -18.16
N ILE A 67 -4.52 -12.46 -17.28
CA ILE A 67 -3.89 -12.87 -16.01
C ILE A 67 -2.57 -13.59 -16.29
N ASP A 68 -2.54 -14.53 -17.22
CA ASP A 68 -1.31 -15.25 -17.57
C ASP A 68 -0.22 -14.32 -18.12
N ALA A 69 -0.61 -13.35 -18.96
CA ALA A 69 0.33 -12.35 -19.49
C ALA A 69 0.89 -11.44 -18.38
N LEU A 70 0.08 -11.10 -17.37
CA LEU A 70 0.52 -10.33 -16.21
C LEU A 70 1.48 -11.14 -15.33
N LEU A 71 1.16 -12.41 -15.05
CA LEU A 71 2.01 -13.30 -14.26
C LEU A 71 3.39 -13.50 -14.91
N LYS A 72 3.44 -13.64 -16.25
CA LYS A 72 4.70 -13.75 -17.00
C LYS A 72 5.57 -12.49 -16.96
N ARG A 73 4.99 -11.32 -16.67
CA ARG A 73 5.71 -10.05 -16.55
C ARG A 73 6.27 -9.79 -15.15
N LEU A 74 5.91 -10.62 -14.17
CA LEU A 74 6.47 -10.51 -12.82
C LEU A 74 7.96 -10.84 -12.85
N SER A 75 8.80 -9.84 -12.55
CA SER A 75 10.26 -10.00 -12.52
C SER A 75 10.82 -10.30 -11.13
N ARG A 76 10.01 -10.11 -10.08
CA ARG A 76 10.44 -10.27 -8.69
C ARG A 76 10.18 -11.70 -8.23
N GLU A 77 11.23 -12.39 -7.82
CA GLU A 77 11.17 -13.80 -7.39
C GLU A 77 10.21 -14.02 -6.21
N GLN A 78 10.15 -13.08 -5.26
CA GLN A 78 9.20 -13.13 -4.13
C GLN A 78 7.75 -13.10 -4.59
N ASP A 79 7.44 -12.28 -5.61
CA ASP A 79 6.09 -12.17 -6.15
C ASP A 79 5.72 -13.44 -6.93
N LEU A 80 6.66 -14.00 -7.70
CA LEU A 80 6.48 -15.28 -8.39
C LEU A 80 6.20 -16.44 -7.42
N LYS A 81 6.99 -16.54 -6.34
CA LYS A 81 6.80 -17.56 -5.30
C LYS A 81 5.44 -17.45 -4.62
N ALA A 82 4.94 -16.23 -4.40
CA ALA A 82 3.62 -16.03 -3.83
C ALA A 82 2.48 -16.63 -4.67
N PHE A 83 2.66 -16.78 -5.99
CA PHE A 83 1.68 -17.47 -6.84
C PHE A 83 1.99 -18.97 -6.96
N GLN A 84 3.26 -19.34 -7.14
CA GLN A 84 3.67 -20.73 -7.38
C GLN A 84 3.54 -21.61 -6.12
N ASP A 85 4.08 -21.16 -4.98
CA ASP A 85 4.15 -21.96 -3.75
C ASP A 85 2.79 -22.10 -3.07
N HIS A 86 1.84 -21.24 -3.42
CA HIS A 86 0.48 -21.24 -2.89
C HIS A 86 -0.55 -21.87 -3.84
N GLY A 87 -0.10 -22.54 -4.90
CA GLY A 87 -0.97 -23.30 -5.80
C GLY A 87 -1.95 -22.45 -6.61
N PHE A 88 -1.62 -21.18 -6.85
CA PHE A 88 -2.48 -20.30 -7.63
C PHE A 88 -2.64 -20.83 -9.05
N THR A 89 -3.89 -20.98 -9.49
CA THR A 89 -4.23 -21.39 -10.85
C THR A 89 -5.11 -20.31 -11.47
N THR A 90 -4.77 -19.87 -12.68
CA THR A 90 -5.57 -18.89 -13.42
C THR A 90 -6.96 -19.47 -13.68
N PRO A 91 -8.05 -18.82 -13.21
CA PRO A 91 -9.40 -19.27 -13.50
C PRO A 91 -9.68 -19.22 -14.99
N ARG A 92 -10.40 -20.21 -15.49
CA ARG A 92 -10.78 -20.36 -16.90
C ARG A 92 -12.23 -20.80 -16.99
N PRO A 93 -12.94 -20.45 -18.07
CA PRO A 93 -14.28 -20.95 -18.30
C PRO A 93 -14.26 -22.47 -18.45
N VAL A 94 -15.12 -23.14 -17.68
CA VAL A 94 -15.36 -24.57 -17.86
C VAL A 94 -16.10 -24.72 -19.18
N GLN A 95 -15.45 -25.34 -20.17
CA GLN A 95 -16.12 -25.75 -21.38
C GLN A 95 -17.07 -26.88 -20.99
N THR A 96 -18.31 -26.54 -20.66
CA THR A 96 -19.39 -27.51 -20.58
C THR A 96 -19.60 -28.03 -22.00
N GLN A 97 -18.89 -29.11 -22.35
CA GLN A 97 -19.18 -29.88 -23.54
C GLN A 97 -20.65 -30.31 -23.40
N GLY A 98 -21.52 -29.75 -24.25
CA GLY A 98 -22.88 -30.23 -24.36
C GLY A 98 -22.83 -31.70 -24.76
N GLU A 99 -23.21 -32.58 -23.85
CA GLU A 99 -23.55 -33.96 -24.17
C GLU A 99 -24.72 -33.91 -25.17
N GLY A 100 -24.45 -34.34 -26.39
CA GLY A 100 -25.45 -34.52 -27.45
C GLY A 100 -26.06 -35.92 -27.43
#